data_AF-A0A3D4HXE1-F1
#
_entry.id   AF-A0A3D4HXE1-F1
#
_cell.length_a   1.000
_cell.length_b   1.000
_cell.length_c   1.000
_cell.angle_alpha   90.00
_cell.angle_beta   90.00
_cell.angle_gamma   90.00
#
_symmetry.space_group_name_H-M   'P 1'
#
loop_
_entity.id
_entity.type
_entity.pdbx_description
1 polymer ?
#
loop_
_entity_poly.entity_id
_entity_poly.type
_entity_poly.pdbx_seq_one_letter_code
_entity_poly.pdbx_strand_id
1 'polypeptide(L)'
;MIYGWILFIVVVLGGGMMLYAMSKKRALSDIDRDKVRSAWANIELLVEGDNDSEWVKAVFEADKLLDFALVQRRVAGESLGERLKNAKPLFGNIDAAWQAHKVRNELAHNMNAQLTRPQIERAMDNFKRALRRLGAL
;
A
#
# COMPACT_ATOMS: atom_id res chain seq x y z
N MET A 1 -9.20 22.32 -46.19
CA MET A 1 -8.39 22.67 -44.99
C MET A 1 -9.12 22.42 -43.66
N ILE A 2 -10.41 22.71 -43.53
CA ILE A 2 -11.17 22.56 -42.26
C ILE A 2 -11.26 21.10 -41.76
N TYR A 3 -11.46 20.13 -42.64
CA TYR A 3 -11.57 18.70 -42.27
C TYR A 3 -10.30 18.11 -41.65
N GLY A 4 -9.12 18.61 -42.02
CA GLY A 4 -7.85 18.16 -41.43
C GLY A 4 -7.72 18.56 -39.96
N TRP A 5 -8.20 19.76 -39.60
CA TRP A 5 -8.22 20.25 -38.23
C TRP A 5 -9.23 19.49 -37.36
N ILE A 6 -10.40 19.15 -37.91
CA ILE A 6 -11.41 18.34 -37.21
C ILE A 6 -10.84 16.95 -36.90
N LEU A 7 -10.23 16.28 -37.89
CA LEU A 7 -9.62 14.97 -37.70
C LEU A 7 -8.49 15.01 -36.67
N PHE A 8 -7.64 16.04 -36.72
CA PHE A 8 -6.56 16.24 -35.75
C PHE A 8 -7.08 16.40 -34.32
N ILE A 9 -8.12 17.22 -34.11
CA ILE A 9 -8.74 17.43 -32.79
C ILE A 9 -9.33 16.14 -32.24
N VAL A 10 -10.02 15.34 -33.06
CA VAL A 10 -10.62 14.07 -32.62
C VAL A 10 -9.54 13.07 -32.20
N VAL A 11 -8.42 12.99 -32.92
CA VAL A 11 -7.29 12.11 -32.56
C VAL A 11 -6.61 12.57 -31.27
N VAL A 12 -6.38 13.87 -31.10
CA VAL A 12 -5.76 14.42 -29.88
C VAL A 12 -6.67 14.26 -28.66
N LEU A 13 -7.97 14.56 -28.79
CA LEU A 13 -8.94 14.38 -27.72
C LEU A 13 -9.13 12.91 -27.37
N GLY A 14 -9.24 12.03 -28.37
CA GLY A 14 -9.32 10.58 -28.17
C GLY A 14 -8.09 10.00 -27.49
N GLY A 15 -6.89 10.40 -27.95
CA GLY A 15 -5.61 10.02 -27.32
C GLY A 15 -5.49 10.52 -25.88
N GLY A 16 -5.84 11.78 -25.64
CA GLY A 16 -5.87 12.37 -24.29
C GLY A 16 -6.85 11.66 -23.35
N MET A 17 -8.05 11.34 -23.82
CA MET A 17 -9.05 10.59 -23.06
C MET A 17 -8.57 9.16 -22.74
N MET A 18 -7.90 8.50 -23.69
CA MET A 18 -7.33 7.17 -23.51
C MET A 18 -6.18 7.17 -22.48
N LEU A 19 -5.26 8.13 -22.56
CA LEU A 19 -4.17 8.30 -21.59
C LEU A 19 -4.71 8.62 -20.19
N TYR A 20 -5.74 9.46 -20.09
CA TYR A 20 -6.43 9.78 -18.83
C TYR A 20 -7.08 8.54 -18.20
N ALA A 21 -7.79 7.72 -18.99
CA ALA A 21 -8.39 6.48 -18.51
C ALA A 21 -7.32 5.46 -18.04
N MET A 22 -6.16 5.39 -18.71
CA MET A 22 -5.05 4.54 -18.29
C MET A 22 -4.37 5.03 -17.00
N SER A 23 -4.33 6.35 -16.76
CA SER A 23 -3.79 6.92 -15.52
C SER A 23 -4.68 6.59 -14.31
N LYS A 24 -6.02 6.68 -14.46
CA LYS A 24 -6.98 6.32 -13.40
C LYS A 24 -6.88 4.86 -12.98
N LYS A 25 -6.57 3.94 -13.90
CA LYS A 25 -6.40 2.51 -13.59
C LYS A 25 -5.23 2.22 -12.62
N ARG A 26 -4.34 3.18 -12.37
CA ARG A 26 -3.20 3.03 -11.44
C ARG A 26 -3.49 3.55 -10.03
N ALA A 27 -4.59 4.26 -9.81
CA ALA A 27 -5.01 4.73 -8.49
C ALA A 27 -5.95 3.72 -7.82
N LEU A 28 -5.97 3.64 -6.48
CA LEU A 28 -6.95 2.82 -5.77
C LEU A 28 -8.37 3.36 -6.01
N SER A 29 -9.33 2.45 -6.13
CA SER A 29 -10.74 2.82 -6.17
C SER A 29 -11.20 3.38 -4.84
N ASP A 30 -12.28 4.17 -4.83
CA ASP A 30 -12.83 4.76 -3.61
C ASP A 30 -13.25 3.66 -2.61
N ILE A 31 -13.87 2.59 -3.11
CA ILE A 31 -14.27 1.41 -2.32
C ILE A 31 -13.06 0.75 -1.67
N ASP A 32 -11.93 0.62 -2.38
CA ASP A 32 -10.73 0.01 -1.82
C ASP A 32 -10.09 0.91 -0.76
N ARG A 33 -10.12 2.24 -0.94
CA ARG A 33 -9.65 3.18 0.09
C ARG A 33 -10.49 3.12 1.35
N ASP A 34 -11.80 3.02 1.22
CA ASP A 34 -12.69 2.91 2.39
C ASP A 34 -12.42 1.60 3.14
N LYS A 35 -12.25 0.48 2.43
CA LYS A 35 -11.81 -0.79 3.04
C LYS A 35 -10.47 -0.64 3.77
N VAL A 36 -9.49 0.01 3.15
CA VAL A 36 -8.18 0.23 3.77
C VAL A 36 -8.29 1.09 5.02
N ARG A 37 -9.09 2.16 5.00
CA ARG A 37 -9.31 3.03 6.16
C ARG A 37 -10.01 2.31 7.30
N SER A 38 -11.06 1.54 7.02
CA SER A 38 -11.74 0.74 8.04
C SER A 38 -10.82 -0.32 8.64
N ALA A 39 -10.03 -1.02 7.82
CA ALA A 39 -9.05 -1.98 8.30
C ALA A 39 -7.96 -1.30 9.15
N TRP A 40 -7.47 -0.14 8.71
CA TRP A 40 -6.47 0.62 9.45
C TRP A 40 -6.97 1.11 10.81
N ALA A 41 -8.21 1.58 10.90
CA ALA A 41 -8.81 1.98 12.17
C ALA A 41 -8.87 0.80 13.16
N ASN A 42 -9.24 -0.40 12.70
CA ASN A 42 -9.24 -1.60 13.54
C ASN A 42 -7.83 -1.99 13.99
N ILE A 43 -6.83 -1.79 13.12
CA ILE A 43 -5.43 -2.04 13.45
C ILE A 43 -4.94 -1.04 14.50
N GLU A 44 -5.34 0.23 14.44
CA GLU A 44 -4.98 1.23 15.46
C GLU A 44 -5.52 0.83 16.84
N LEU A 45 -6.74 0.30 16.93
CA LEU A 45 -7.30 -0.22 18.18
C LEU A 45 -6.48 -1.38 18.77
N LEU A 46 -5.90 -2.25 17.93
CA LEU A 46 -5.02 -3.33 18.40
C LEU A 46 -3.69 -2.81 18.97
N VAL A 47 -3.19 -1.68 18.47
CA VAL A 47 -1.96 -1.06 18.96
C VAL A 47 -2.20 -0.33 20.29
N GLU A 48 -3.41 0.20 20.48
CA GLU A 48 -3.83 0.82 21.75
C GLU A 48 -4.02 -0.18 22.89
N GLY A 49 -4.19 -1.47 22.57
CA GLY A 49 -4.19 -2.55 23.55
C GLY A 49 -2.88 -2.64 24.33
N ASP A 50 -2.93 -3.27 25.51
CA ASP A 50 -1.80 -3.37 26.45
C ASP A 50 -1.22 -4.80 26.54
N ASN A 51 -1.39 -5.63 25.50
CA ASN A 51 -0.78 -6.96 25.46
C ASN A 51 -0.05 -7.27 24.15
N ASP A 52 1.00 -8.07 24.28
CA ASP A 52 1.88 -8.46 23.18
C ASP A 52 1.13 -9.16 22.03
N SER A 53 0.07 -9.92 22.34
CA SER A 53 -0.69 -10.66 21.33
C SER A 53 -1.42 -9.72 20.36
N GLU A 54 -2.03 -8.65 20.88
CA GLU A 54 -2.69 -7.62 20.07
C GLU A 54 -1.69 -6.83 19.23
N TRP A 55 -0.52 -6.50 19.78
CA TRP A 55 0.55 -5.83 19.03
C TRP A 55 1.09 -6.68 17.89
N VAL A 56 1.36 -7.97 18.14
CA VAL A 56 1.77 -8.92 17.10
C VAL A 56 0.68 -8.97 16.02
N LYS A 57 -0.59 -9.14 16.42
CA LYS A 57 -1.71 -9.16 15.49
C LYS A 57 -1.78 -7.88 14.65
N ALA A 58 -1.59 -6.70 15.25
CA ALA A 58 -1.58 -5.42 14.55
C ALA A 58 -0.52 -5.37 13.44
N VAL A 59 0.70 -5.84 13.72
CA VAL A 59 1.80 -5.90 12.73
C VAL A 59 1.47 -6.84 11.57
N PHE A 60 0.91 -8.01 11.85
CA PHE A 60 0.50 -8.96 10.80
C PHE A 60 -0.65 -8.42 9.94
N GLU A 61 -1.66 -7.81 10.54
CA GLU A 61 -2.78 -7.22 9.80
C GLU A 61 -2.35 -6.01 8.97
N ALA A 62 -1.42 -5.19 9.47
CA ALA A 62 -0.85 -4.08 8.71
C ALA A 62 -0.04 -4.54 7.49
N ASP A 63 0.74 -5.62 7.62
CA ASP A 63 1.48 -6.24 6.52
C ASP A 63 0.54 -6.80 5.44
N LYS A 64 -0.51 -7.52 5.85
CA LYS A 64 -1.57 -7.99 4.93
C LYS A 64 -2.26 -6.83 4.22
N LEU A 65 -2.54 -5.74 4.95
CA LEU A 65 -3.20 -4.57 4.38
C LEU A 65 -2.33 -3.85 3.35
N LEU A 66 -1.01 -3.79 3.57
CA LEU A 66 -0.06 -3.27 2.61
C LEU A 66 -0.02 -4.14 1.34
N ASP A 67 -0.02 -5.47 1.48
CA ASP A 67 -0.08 -6.38 0.32
C ASP A 67 -1.37 -6.19 -0.48
N PHE A 68 -2.52 -6.12 0.21
CA PHE A 68 -3.81 -5.79 -0.42
C PHE A 68 -3.72 -4.49 -1.23
N ALA A 69 -3.18 -3.41 -0.65
CA ALA A 69 -3.04 -2.14 -1.36
C ALA A 69 -2.15 -2.25 -2.61
N LEU A 70 -1.07 -3.04 -2.56
CA LEU A 70 -0.20 -3.29 -3.71
C LEU A 70 -0.87 -4.15 -4.79
N VAL A 71 -1.67 -5.14 -4.41
CA VAL A 71 -2.50 -5.95 -5.31
C VAL A 71 -3.50 -5.06 -6.05
N GLN A 72 -4.22 -4.17 -5.34
CA GLN A 72 -5.15 -3.23 -5.96
C GLN A 72 -4.45 -2.24 -6.91
N ARG A 73 -3.17 -1.93 -6.63
CA ARG A 73 -2.29 -1.16 -7.52
C ARG A 73 -1.71 -1.97 -8.69
N ARG A 74 -2.11 -3.24 -8.84
CA ARG A 74 -1.66 -4.18 -9.90
C ARG A 74 -0.16 -4.40 -9.91
N VAL A 75 0.49 -4.33 -8.75
CA VAL A 75 1.91 -4.65 -8.63
C VAL A 75 2.08 -6.15 -8.70
N ALA A 76 2.89 -6.65 -9.64
CA ALA A 76 3.15 -8.08 -9.80
C ALA A 76 4.02 -8.65 -8.65
N GLY A 77 3.86 -9.94 -8.37
CA GLY A 77 4.58 -10.68 -7.33
C GLY A 77 3.69 -11.74 -6.68
N GLU A 78 4.27 -12.83 -6.20
CA GLU A 78 3.56 -13.91 -5.48
C GLU A 78 3.49 -13.63 -3.98
N SER A 79 4.50 -12.94 -3.45
CA SER A 79 4.58 -12.52 -2.05
C SER A 79 4.62 -10.99 -1.92
N LEU A 80 4.32 -10.48 -0.73
CA LEU A 80 4.50 -9.06 -0.41
C LEU A 80 5.94 -8.62 -0.67
N GLY A 81 6.93 -9.43 -0.32
CA GLY A 81 8.35 -9.12 -0.55
C GLY A 81 8.65 -8.92 -2.05
N GLU A 82 8.11 -9.76 -2.91
CA GLU A 82 8.23 -9.59 -4.37
C GLU A 82 7.49 -8.35 -4.87
N ARG A 83 6.27 -8.11 -4.38
CA ARG A 83 5.53 -6.89 -4.73
C ARG A 83 6.29 -5.65 -4.28
N LEU A 84 6.90 -5.64 -3.10
CA LEU A 84 7.74 -4.53 -2.64
C LEU A 84 8.94 -4.31 -3.56
N LYS A 85 9.61 -5.37 -4.06
CA LYS A 85 10.69 -5.22 -5.05
C LYS A 85 10.20 -4.50 -6.31
N ASN A 86 9.03 -4.90 -6.81
CA ASN A 86 8.42 -4.36 -8.03
C ASN A 86 7.76 -2.99 -7.83
N ALA A 87 7.38 -2.66 -6.61
CA ALA A 87 6.71 -1.41 -6.27
C ALA A 87 7.66 -0.22 -6.10
N LYS A 88 8.99 -0.40 -6.20
CA LYS A 88 9.98 0.69 -6.08
C LYS A 88 9.57 1.98 -6.81
N PRO A 89 9.07 1.97 -8.06
CA PRO A 89 8.66 3.20 -8.76
C PRO A 89 7.44 3.92 -8.15
N LEU A 90 6.62 3.22 -7.36
CA LEU A 90 5.46 3.78 -6.67
C LEU A 90 5.87 4.52 -5.38
N PHE A 91 7.05 4.17 -4.85
CA PHE A 91 7.61 4.77 -3.66
C PHE A 91 8.71 5.76 -4.05
N GLY A 92 8.78 6.92 -3.37
CA GLY A 92 9.99 7.74 -3.46
C GLY A 92 11.13 7.10 -2.65
N ASN A 93 10.79 6.70 -1.42
CA ASN A 93 11.63 5.89 -0.55
C ASN A 93 10.79 4.68 -0.09
N ILE A 94 11.26 3.46 -0.40
CA ILE A 94 10.59 2.20 -0.08
C ILE A 94 11.08 1.58 1.24
N ASP A 95 12.13 2.13 1.84
CA ASP A 95 12.83 1.54 2.98
C ASP A 95 11.90 1.39 4.19
N ALA A 96 10.99 2.35 4.41
CA ALA A 96 10.00 2.26 5.48
C ALA A 96 9.12 1.01 5.33
N ALA A 97 8.59 0.75 4.13
CA ALA A 97 7.78 -0.42 3.85
C ALA A 97 8.58 -1.73 4.06
N TRP A 98 9.83 -1.76 3.61
CA TRP A 98 10.73 -2.89 3.82
C TRP A 98 11.08 -3.11 5.29
N GLN A 99 11.33 -2.05 6.05
CA GLN A 99 11.63 -2.14 7.48
C GLN A 99 10.44 -2.72 8.23
N ALA A 100 9.22 -2.25 7.96
CA ALA A 100 8.02 -2.78 8.59
C ALA A 100 7.78 -4.26 8.23
N HIS A 101 7.95 -4.62 6.95
CA HIS A 101 7.84 -6.00 6.49
C HIS A 101 8.88 -6.94 7.16
N LYS A 102 10.11 -6.47 7.37
CA LYS A 102 11.12 -7.25 8.12
C LYS A 102 10.72 -7.51 9.56
N VAL A 103 10.11 -6.53 10.23
CA VAL A 103 9.60 -6.71 11.60
C VAL A 103 8.54 -7.81 11.63
N ARG A 104 7.60 -7.81 10.65
CA ARG A 104 6.63 -8.91 10.52
C ARG A 104 7.32 -10.26 10.28
N ASN A 105 8.30 -10.31 9.38
CA ASN A 105 9.01 -11.57 9.09
C ASN A 105 9.75 -12.11 10.31
N GLU A 106 10.35 -11.24 11.12
CA GLU A 106 11.00 -11.65 12.37
C GLU A 106 9.98 -12.31 13.31
N LEU A 107 8.82 -11.66 13.53
CA LEU A 107 7.73 -12.22 14.35
C LEU A 107 7.21 -13.56 13.82
N ALA A 108 7.22 -13.77 12.50
CA ALA A 108 6.70 -15.00 11.89
C ALA A 108 7.68 -16.18 11.96
N HIS A 109 8.98 -15.92 11.96
CA HIS A 109 10.02 -16.97 11.87
C HIS A 109 10.74 -17.23 13.18
N ASN A 110 10.75 -16.28 14.11
CA ASN A 110 11.41 -16.41 15.40
C ASN A 110 10.40 -16.65 16.52
N MET A 111 10.40 -17.86 17.08
CA MET A 111 9.48 -18.27 18.15
C MET A 111 9.61 -17.45 19.43
N ASN A 112 10.77 -16.80 19.64
CA ASN A 112 11.07 -16.00 20.82
C ASN A 112 11.12 -14.50 20.51
N ALA A 113 10.67 -14.07 19.33
CA ALA A 113 10.63 -12.66 19.00
C ALA A 113 9.63 -11.93 19.90
N GLN A 114 10.14 -11.02 20.72
CA GLN A 114 9.35 -10.07 21.49
C GLN A 114 9.71 -8.67 21.01
N LEU A 115 8.69 -7.87 20.73
CA LEU A 115 8.87 -6.49 20.33
C LEU A 115 8.45 -5.58 21.47
N THR A 116 9.31 -4.62 21.78
CA THR A 116 8.95 -3.53 22.68
C THR A 116 7.91 -2.63 22.03
N ARG A 117 7.06 -1.98 22.82
CA ARG A 117 6.07 -1.01 22.34
C ARG A 117 6.65 0.03 21.37
N PRO A 118 7.84 0.64 21.60
CA PRO A 118 8.45 1.55 20.64
C PRO A 118 8.85 0.90 19.31
N GLN A 119 9.14 -0.41 19.27
CA GLN A 119 9.40 -1.12 18.01
C GLN A 119 8.11 -1.34 17.22
N ILE A 120 7.02 -1.69 17.92
CA ILE A 120 5.68 -1.81 17.33
C ILE A 120 5.26 -0.46 16.75
N GLU A 121 5.27 0.60 17.54
CA GLU A 121 4.89 1.96 17.11
C GLU A 121 5.68 2.41 15.87
N ARG A 122 6.99 2.13 15.82
CA ARG A 122 7.83 2.40 14.64
C ARG A 122 7.44 1.58 13.42
N ALA A 123 7.14 0.30 13.58
CA ALA A 123 6.66 -0.54 12.48
C ALA A 123 5.31 -0.03 11.94
N MET A 124 4.41 0.37 12.84
CA MET A 124 3.10 0.93 12.52
C MET A 124 3.19 2.26 11.77
N ASP A 125 4.07 3.17 12.20
CA ASP A 125 4.32 4.42 11.46
C ASP A 125 4.84 4.13 10.04
N ASN A 126 5.76 3.18 9.92
CA ASN A 126 6.30 2.78 8.62
C ASN A 126 5.22 2.19 7.69
N PHE A 127 4.33 1.33 8.19
CA PHE A 127 3.17 0.85 7.42
C PHE A 127 2.22 1.99 7.02
N LYS A 128 1.91 2.90 7.96
CA LYS A 128 1.03 4.05 7.71
C LYS A 128 1.59 4.94 6.60
N ARG A 129 2.89 5.23 6.65
CA ARG A 129 3.60 6.00 5.63
C ARG A 129 3.59 5.30 4.27
N ALA A 130 3.78 3.99 4.25
CA ALA A 130 3.72 3.21 3.02
C ALA A 130 2.32 3.27 2.38
N LEU A 131 1.26 3.05 3.16
CA LEU A 131 -0.12 3.09 2.68
C LEU A 131 -0.53 4.49 2.18
N ARG A 132 -0.14 5.55 2.91
CA ARG A 132 -0.31 6.94 2.47
C ARG A 132 0.40 7.22 1.16
N ARG A 133 1.63 6.70 0.99
CA ARG A 133 2.38 6.87 -0.26
C ARG A 133 1.70 6.18 -1.44
N LEU A 134 1.01 5.06 -1.18
CA LEU A 134 0.18 4.39 -2.19
C LEU A 134 -1.15 5.11 -2.46
N GLY A 135 -1.50 6.17 -1.70
CA GLY A 135 -2.80 6.83 -1.77
C GLY A 135 -3.94 5.95 -1.27
N ALA A 136 -3.63 4.97 -0.43
CA ALA A 136 -4.59 4.04 0.14
C ALA A 136 -5.21 4.57 1.46
N LEU A 137 -4.46 5.42 2.17
CA LEU A 137 -4.87 6.16 3.37
C LEU A 137 -4.79 7.66 3.10
#